data_AF-A0A957QVX8-F1
#
_entry.id   AF-A0A957QVX8-F1
#
_cell.length_a   1.000
_cell.length_b   1.000
_cell.length_c   1.000
_cell.angle_alpha   90.00
_cell.angle_beta   90.00
_cell.angle_gamma   90.00
#
_symmetry.space_group_name_H-M   'P 1'
#
loop_
_entity.id
_entity.type
_entity.pdbx_description
1 polymer ?
#
loop_
_entity_poly.entity_id
_entity_poly.type
_entity_poly.pdbx_seq_one_letter_code
_entity_poly.pdbx_strand_id
1 'polypeptide(L)' 'GRSNQEIAATLFLAEGTVKNYVSTIMAKLHANDRTQAAVYALKRGLAKLE' A
#
# COMPACT_ATOMS: atom_id res chain seq x y z
N GLY A 1 -1.74 -2.19 -9.84
CA GLY A 1 -2.50 -1.64 -8.69
C GLY A 1 -2.50 -0.13 -8.76
N ARG A 2 -3.45 0.54 -8.09
CA ARG A 2 -3.59 2.01 -8.09
C ARG A 2 -2.28 2.73 -7.74
N SER A 3 -2.04 3.84 -8.42
CA SER A 3 -0.96 4.80 -8.14
C SER A 3 -1.22 5.56 -6.82
N ASN A 4 -0.19 6.24 -6.29
CA ASN A 4 -0.37 7.09 -5.11
C ASN A 4 -1.35 8.22 -5.36
N GLN A 5 -1.36 8.78 -6.57
CA GLN A 5 -2.29 9.84 -6.98
C GLN A 5 -3.74 9.34 -6.96
N GLU A 6 -4.01 8.16 -7.50
CA GLU A 6 -5.37 7.57 -7.49
C GLU A 6 -5.84 7.24 -6.07
N ILE A 7 -4.95 6.71 -5.22
CA ILE A 7 -5.24 6.44 -3.81
C ILE A 7 -5.51 7.76 -3.07
N ALA A 8 -4.69 8.79 -3.31
CA ALA A 8 -4.83 10.10 -2.72
C ALA A 8 -6.17 10.75 -3.07
N ALA A 9 -6.56 10.70 -4.36
CA ALA A 9 -7.85 11.19 -4.83
C ALA A 9 -9.03 10.45 -4.17
N THR A 10 -8.92 9.12 -4.01
CA THR A 10 -9.97 8.30 -3.38
C THR A 10 -10.13 8.59 -1.89
N LEU A 11 -9.02 8.86 -1.20
CA LEU A 11 -8.97 9.06 0.26
C LEU A 11 -9.01 10.53 0.68
N PHE A 12 -9.11 11.47 -0.27
CA PHE A 12 -9.05 12.92 -0.04
C PHE A 12 -7.76 13.35 0.72
N LEU A 13 -6.62 12.75 0.35
CA LEU A 13 -5.31 13.04 0.93
C LEU A 13 -4.38 13.68 -0.09
N ALA A 14 -3.32 14.33 0.38
CA ALA A 14 -2.21 14.71 -0.48
C ALA A 14 -1.42 13.47 -0.95
N GLU A 15 -0.92 13.48 -2.18
CA GLU A 15 -0.13 12.36 -2.72
C GLU A 15 1.11 12.06 -1.85
N GLY A 16 1.78 13.11 -1.34
CA GLY A 16 2.91 12.97 -0.42
C GLY A 16 2.57 12.21 0.86
N THR A 17 1.36 12.41 1.40
CA THR A 17 0.87 11.68 2.58
C THR A 17 0.71 10.19 2.26
N VAL A 18 0.12 9.86 1.10
CA VAL A 18 -0.02 8.47 0.66
C VAL A 18 1.35 7.84 0.42
N LYS A 19 2.31 8.56 -0.19
CA LYS A 19 3.69 8.09 -0.36
C LYS A 19 4.33 7.73 0.98
N ASN A 20 4.16 8.57 2.00
CA ASN A 20 4.68 8.30 3.34
C ASN A 20 4.05 7.04 3.94
N TYR A 21 2.73 6.88 3.85
CA TYR A 21 2.04 5.69 4.33
C TYR A 21 2.49 4.42 3.62
N VAL A 22 2.61 4.45 2.29
CA VAL A 22 3.13 3.31 1.52
C VAL A 22 4.54 2.96 2.00
N SER A 23 5.45 3.92 2.13
CA SER A 23 6.81 3.67 2.64
C SER A 23 6.81 3.05 4.04
N THR A 24 5.96 3.55 4.95
CA THR A 24 5.84 2.99 6.30
C THR A 24 5.27 1.57 6.29
N ILE A 25 4.27 1.29 5.47
CA ILE A 25 3.70 -0.05 5.32
C ILE A 25 4.77 -1.01 4.78
N MET A 26 5.46 -0.62 3.71
CA MET A 26 6.55 -1.41 3.13
C MET A 26 7.63 -1.77 4.17
N ALA A 27 8.05 -0.79 4.96
CA ALA A 27 9.02 -0.99 6.03
C ALA A 27 8.51 -1.97 7.10
N LYS A 28 7.25 -1.80 7.57
CA LYS A 28 6.64 -2.68 8.56
C LYS A 28 6.47 -4.13 8.07
N LEU A 29 6.24 -4.29 6.78
CA LEU A 29 6.08 -5.61 6.16
C LEU A 29 7.43 -6.21 5.70
N HIS A 30 8.54 -5.48 5.86
CA HIS A 30 9.86 -5.83 5.30
C HIS A 30 9.79 -6.19 3.81
N ALA A 31 8.94 -5.49 3.05
CA ALA A 31 8.71 -5.73 1.64
C ALA A 31 9.56 -4.75 0.80
N ASN A 32 10.06 -5.22 -0.34
CA ASN A 32 10.87 -4.39 -1.24
C ASN A 32 10.04 -3.70 -2.34
N ASP A 33 8.90 -4.27 -2.69
CA ASP A 33 7.98 -3.74 -3.69
C ASP A 33 6.50 -4.02 -3.35
N ARG A 34 5.59 -3.31 -4.01
CA ARG A 34 4.15 -3.41 -3.75
C ARG A 34 3.58 -4.81 -4.01
N THR A 35 4.20 -5.58 -4.88
CA THR A 35 3.78 -6.95 -5.18
C THR A 35 4.10 -7.86 -4.00
N GLN A 36 5.30 -7.77 -3.44
CA GLN A 36 5.67 -8.49 -2.22
C GLN A 36 4.75 -8.13 -1.05
N ALA A 37 4.46 -6.85 -0.86
CA ALA A 37 3.53 -6.41 0.19
C ALA A 37 2.11 -6.96 -0.02
N ALA A 38 1.60 -6.95 -1.24
CA ALA A 38 0.29 -7.52 -1.56
C ALA A 38 0.24 -9.04 -1.30
N VAL A 39 1.26 -9.78 -1.73
CA VAL A 39 1.37 -11.23 -1.47
C VAL A 39 1.46 -11.53 0.01
N TYR A 40 2.27 -10.76 0.76
CA TYR A 40 2.37 -10.87 2.21
C TYR A 40 1.00 -10.65 2.88
N ALA A 41 0.30 -9.58 2.50
CA ALA A 41 -0.98 -9.22 3.06
C ALA A 41 -2.04 -10.31 2.82
N LEU A 42 -2.08 -10.90 1.61
CA LEU A 42 -2.96 -12.03 1.30
C LEU A 42 -2.65 -13.26 2.14
N LYS A 43 -1.36 -13.66 2.23
CA LYS A 43 -0.95 -14.84 3.01
C LYS A 43 -1.22 -14.71 4.51
N ARG A 44 -1.23 -13.49 5.04
CA ARG A 44 -1.46 -13.20 6.46
C ARG A 44 -2.91 -12.81 6.78
N GLY A 45 -3.81 -12.78 5.78
CA GLY A 45 -5.21 -12.38 5.97
C GLY A 45 -5.40 -10.88 6.26
N LEU A 46 -4.41 -10.04 5.97
CA LEU A 46 -4.49 -8.58 6.12
C LEU A 46 -5.23 -7.90 4.95
N ALA A 47 -5.34 -8.59 3.82
CA ALA A 47 -6.07 -8.15 2.64
C ALA A 47 -6.81 -9.33 2.00
N LYS A 48 -7.82 -9.02 1.17
CA LYS A 48 -8.58 -9.99 0.38
C LYS A 48 -8.53 -9.59 -1.09
N LEU A 49 -8.59 -10.59 -1.97
CA LEU A 49 -8.88 -10.38 -3.39
C LEU A 49 -10.40 -10.30 -3.51
N GLU A 50 -10.91 -9.11 -3.81
CA GLU A 50 -12.29 -8.89 -4.28
C GLU A 50 -12.30 -8.68 -5.79
#